data_AF-A0A537R6X7-F1
#
_entry.id   AF-A0A537R6X7-F1
#
_cell.length_a   1.000
_cell.length_b   1.000
_cell.length_c   1.000
_cell.angle_alpha   90.00
_cell.angle_beta   90.00
_cell.angle_gamma   90.00
#
_symmetry.space_group_name_H-M   'P 1'
#
loop_
_entity.id
_entity.type
_entity.pdbx_description
1 polymer ?
#
loop_
_entity_poly.entity_id
_entity_poly.type
_entity_poly.pdbx_seq_one_letter_code
_entity_poly.pdbx_strand_id
1 'polypeptide(L)'
;MWAASEPGPIDPGSEAHKAAFCRMLLDTHNPYKPSIIEWPELDAEARERLVSLPIWDIAVQTEGKARQRVLSYAAMIKDTLLRRAVELDGFEEGRHKEVLSNLVEAYGIRLAPEPEYRRPRDPEWAFMVTGFSECIDSFFAFGLFALAKRSGFFPPALVDTFEPVMQEEGRHILFFVNWVAWHKRNLAWWRRPLFAAKVLAVWAFLVWERIGIARSVGSAGDAPSGMAAQ
;
A
#
# COMPACT_ATOMS: atom_id res chain seq x y z
N MET A 1 -20.74 -2.93 -7.88
CA MET A 1 -20.37 -1.55 -8.26
C MET A 1 -21.01 -0.62 -7.22
N TRP A 2 -20.20 0.14 -6.48
CA TRP A 2 -20.66 1.09 -5.46
C TRP A 2 -21.03 2.43 -6.10
N ALA A 3 -22.00 3.15 -5.52
CA ALA A 3 -22.39 4.50 -5.93
C ALA A 3 -22.78 5.34 -4.70
N ALA A 4 -22.53 6.64 -4.76
CA ALA A 4 -22.93 7.55 -3.70
C ALA A 4 -24.47 7.58 -3.57
N SER A 5 -24.97 7.67 -2.33
CA SER A 5 -26.41 7.63 -2.04
C SER A 5 -27.16 8.88 -2.51
N GLU A 6 -26.47 10.02 -2.62
CA GLU A 6 -27.07 11.27 -3.08
C GLU A 6 -26.94 11.40 -4.60
N PRO A 7 -28.05 11.60 -5.33
CA PRO A 7 -28.01 11.79 -6.78
C PRO A 7 -27.49 13.18 -7.15
N GLY A 8 -26.77 13.27 -8.26
CA GLY A 8 -26.28 14.53 -8.83
C GLY A 8 -24.76 14.72 -8.72
N PRO A 9 -24.24 15.85 -9.21
CA PRO A 9 -22.81 16.15 -9.15
C PRO A 9 -22.36 16.38 -7.70
N ILE A 10 -21.16 15.90 -7.38
CA ILE A 10 -20.53 16.10 -6.07
C ILE A 10 -19.46 17.18 -6.17
N ASP A 11 -19.64 18.27 -5.42
CA ASP A 11 -18.68 19.38 -5.41
C ASP A 11 -17.39 19.00 -4.67
N PRO A 12 -16.20 19.08 -5.30
CA PRO A 12 -14.95 18.73 -4.64
C PRO A 12 -14.64 19.64 -3.45
N GLY A 13 -14.57 19.01 -2.27
CA GLY A 13 -14.33 19.68 -0.99
C GLY A 13 -15.59 19.82 -0.12
N SER A 14 -16.78 19.54 -0.65
CA SER A 14 -18.02 19.53 0.12
C SER A 14 -18.07 18.40 1.16
N GLU A 15 -19.03 18.47 2.08
CA GLU A 15 -19.36 17.38 2.99
C GLU A 15 -19.85 16.13 2.25
N ALA A 16 -20.61 16.29 1.16
CA ALA A 16 -21.01 15.19 0.30
C ALA A 16 -19.81 14.48 -0.33
N HIS A 17 -18.78 15.24 -0.76
CA HIS A 17 -17.53 14.67 -1.26
C HIS A 17 -16.81 13.84 -0.19
N LYS A 18 -16.65 14.38 1.03
CA LYS A 18 -16.07 13.64 2.16
C LYS A 18 -16.83 12.37 2.46
N ALA A 19 -18.15 12.48 2.57
CA ALA A 19 -19.02 11.35 2.87
C ALA A 19 -18.92 10.27 1.79
N ALA A 20 -18.86 10.65 0.51
CA ALA A 20 -18.78 9.70 -0.60
C ALA A 20 -17.51 8.85 -0.53
N PHE A 21 -16.31 9.44 -0.46
CA PHE A 21 -15.08 8.64 -0.45
C PHE A 21 -14.91 7.85 0.86
N CYS A 22 -15.35 8.39 2.00
CA CYS A 22 -15.31 7.66 3.27
C CYS A 22 -16.27 6.46 3.27
N ARG A 23 -17.51 6.66 2.81
CA ARG A 23 -18.50 5.57 2.73
C ARG A 23 -18.13 4.54 1.68
N MET A 24 -17.56 4.96 0.55
CA MET A 24 -17.04 4.02 -0.45
C MET A 24 -16.07 3.03 0.21
N LEU A 25 -15.08 3.53 0.95
CA LEU A 25 -14.11 2.67 1.64
C LEU A 25 -14.78 1.77 2.69
N LEU A 26 -15.66 2.33 3.53
CA LEU A 26 -16.30 1.61 4.64
C LEU A 26 -17.33 0.56 4.17
N ASP A 27 -18.18 0.92 3.21
CA ASP A 27 -19.30 0.09 2.75
C ASP A 27 -18.84 -1.08 1.87
N THR A 28 -17.65 -0.96 1.26
CA THR A 28 -17.07 -1.99 0.40
C THR A 28 -16.00 -2.83 1.11
N HIS A 29 -15.85 -2.66 2.42
CA HIS A 29 -14.95 -3.49 3.21
C HIS A 29 -15.32 -4.98 3.12
N ASN A 30 -14.35 -5.81 2.76
CA ASN A 30 -14.48 -7.26 2.75
C ASN A 30 -13.71 -7.86 3.95
N PRO A 31 -14.39 -8.43 4.97
CA PRO A 31 -13.76 -8.91 6.20
C PRO A 31 -13.18 -10.34 6.07
N TYR A 32 -12.50 -10.66 4.96
CA TYR A 32 -11.80 -11.94 4.83
C TYR A 32 -10.63 -12.04 5.82
N LYS A 33 -10.28 -13.28 6.19
CA LYS A 33 -9.24 -13.58 7.18
C LYS A 33 -8.00 -14.14 6.51
N PRO A 34 -6.80 -13.57 6.70
CA PRO A 34 -5.56 -14.11 6.13
C PRO A 34 -5.27 -15.55 6.56
N SER A 35 -5.66 -15.92 7.78
CA SER A 35 -5.36 -17.23 8.37
C SER A 35 -6.11 -18.41 7.76
N ILE A 36 -7.11 -18.16 6.91
CA ILE A 36 -7.91 -19.21 6.24
C ILE A 36 -7.60 -19.32 4.75
N ILE A 37 -6.61 -18.58 4.25
CA ILE A 37 -6.17 -18.70 2.86
C ILE A 37 -5.53 -20.08 2.68
N GLU A 38 -6.09 -20.86 1.76
CA GLU A 38 -5.50 -22.14 1.34
C GLU A 38 -4.39 -21.87 0.34
N TRP A 39 -3.14 -21.99 0.79
CA TRP A 39 -1.98 -21.83 -0.07
C TRP A 39 -1.85 -23.04 -1.01
N PRO A 40 -1.86 -22.85 -2.34
CA PRO A 40 -1.77 -23.97 -3.27
C PRO A 40 -0.40 -24.63 -3.20
N GLU A 41 -0.36 -25.95 -3.41
CA GLU A 41 0.89 -26.64 -3.69
C GLU A 41 1.50 -26.10 -5.00
N LEU A 42 2.79 -25.84 -4.98
CA LEU A 42 3.54 -25.36 -6.13
C LEU A 42 4.45 -26.46 -6.64
N ASP A 43 4.54 -26.60 -7.96
CA ASP A 43 5.62 -27.38 -8.56
C ASP A 43 7.00 -26.78 -8.23
N ALA A 44 8.05 -27.56 -8.44
CA ALA A 44 9.40 -27.17 -8.07
C ALA A 44 9.85 -25.85 -8.72
N GLU A 45 9.46 -25.62 -9.99
CA GLU A 45 9.87 -24.44 -10.76
C GLU A 45 9.12 -23.18 -10.31
N ALA A 46 7.81 -23.26 -10.09
CA ALA A 46 7.00 -22.18 -9.54
C ALA A 46 7.44 -21.81 -8.12
N ARG A 47 7.76 -22.82 -7.30
CA ARG A 47 8.30 -22.59 -5.95
C ARG A 47 9.66 -21.91 -6.00
N GLU A 48 10.58 -22.37 -6.87
CA GLU A 48 11.89 -21.75 -7.03
C GLU A 48 11.78 -20.29 -7.48
N ARG A 49 10.91 -20.00 -8.46
CA ARG A 49 10.60 -18.63 -8.87
C ARG A 49 10.09 -17.77 -7.73
N LEU A 50 9.16 -18.27 -6.92
CA LEU A 50 8.57 -17.52 -5.80
C LEU A 50 9.61 -17.21 -4.73
N VAL A 51 10.37 -18.23 -4.30
CA VAL A 51 11.36 -18.12 -3.22
C VAL A 51 12.54 -17.24 -3.61
N SER A 52 12.89 -17.19 -4.89
CA SER A 52 14.02 -16.37 -5.40
C SER A 52 13.70 -14.88 -5.56
N LEU A 53 12.44 -14.45 -5.40
CA LEU A 53 12.10 -13.02 -5.49
C LEU A 53 12.73 -12.23 -4.32
N PRO A 54 13.60 -11.23 -4.59
CA PRO A 54 14.32 -10.49 -3.55
C PRO A 54 13.47 -9.34 -2.97
N ILE A 55 12.18 -9.58 -2.75
CA ILE A 55 11.21 -8.54 -2.39
C ILE A 55 10.51 -8.78 -1.05
N TRP A 56 10.54 -10.01 -0.53
CA TRP A 56 9.66 -10.43 0.56
C TRP A 56 9.86 -9.63 1.85
N ASP A 57 11.12 -9.37 2.22
CA ASP A 57 11.47 -8.51 3.35
C ASP A 57 10.93 -7.10 3.16
N ILE A 58 11.13 -6.54 1.98
CA ILE A 58 10.72 -5.17 1.64
C ILE A 58 9.19 -5.08 1.67
N ALA A 59 8.49 -6.06 1.10
CA ALA A 59 7.04 -6.10 1.03
C ALA A 59 6.43 -6.13 2.44
N VAL A 60 6.76 -7.13 3.26
CA VAL A 60 6.24 -7.26 4.64
C VAL A 60 6.56 -6.02 5.49
N GLN A 61 7.77 -5.48 5.35
CA GLN A 61 8.16 -4.28 6.09
C GLN A 61 7.45 -3.02 5.61
N THR A 62 7.11 -2.94 4.31
CA THR A 62 6.38 -1.80 3.74
C THR A 62 4.96 -1.76 4.29
N GLU A 63 4.25 -2.89 4.29
CA GLU A 63 2.90 -2.99 4.87
C GLU A 63 2.89 -2.62 6.36
N GLY A 64 3.86 -3.11 7.14
CA GLY A 64 3.97 -2.76 8.56
C GLY A 64 4.22 -1.26 8.80
N LYS A 65 5.03 -0.62 7.95
CA LYS A 65 5.22 0.84 7.97
C LYS A 65 3.97 1.58 7.54
N ALA A 66 3.27 1.11 6.50
CA ALA A 66 2.04 1.71 6.00
C ALA A 66 0.98 1.76 7.09
N ARG A 67 0.66 0.61 7.72
CA ARG A 67 -0.19 0.53 8.91
C ARG A 67 0.16 1.58 9.96
N GLN A 68 1.41 1.63 10.38
CA GLN A 68 1.84 2.55 11.44
C GLN A 68 1.63 4.01 11.04
N ARG A 69 1.91 4.37 9.78
CA ARG A 69 1.76 5.74 9.27
C ARG A 69 0.29 6.14 9.15
N VAL A 70 -0.55 5.29 8.58
CA VAL A 70 -1.99 5.52 8.39
C VAL A 70 -2.68 5.67 9.75
N LEU A 71 -2.47 4.73 10.69
CA LEU A 71 -3.07 4.80 12.02
C LEU A 71 -2.56 6.01 12.83
N SER A 72 -1.30 6.42 12.62
CA SER A 72 -0.77 7.63 13.27
C SER A 72 -1.45 8.90 12.77
N TYR A 73 -1.81 8.95 11.49
CA TYR A 73 -2.60 10.05 10.92
C TYR A 73 -4.04 10.01 11.42
N ALA A 74 -4.68 8.83 11.43
CA ALA A 74 -6.03 8.63 11.96
C ALA A 74 -6.21 9.22 13.37
N ALA A 75 -5.22 9.01 14.24
CA ALA A 75 -5.23 9.51 15.62
C ALA A 75 -5.29 11.07 15.73
N MET A 76 -4.96 11.81 14.67
CA MET A 76 -5.06 13.28 14.64
C MET A 76 -6.41 13.78 14.12
N ILE A 77 -7.21 12.92 13.51
CA ILE A 77 -8.44 13.31 12.80
C ILE A 77 -9.57 13.52 13.81
N LYS A 78 -10.17 14.72 13.76
CA LYS A 78 -11.32 15.08 14.61
C LYS A 78 -12.66 14.63 14.03
N ASP A 79 -12.79 14.67 12.70
CA ASP A 79 -13.99 14.23 12.01
C ASP A 79 -14.16 12.72 12.16
N THR A 80 -15.28 12.28 12.74
CA THR A 80 -15.46 10.88 13.12
C THR A 80 -15.62 9.95 11.93
N LEU A 81 -16.23 10.42 10.84
CA LEU A 81 -16.43 9.61 9.63
C LEU A 81 -15.09 9.41 8.93
N LEU A 82 -14.34 10.49 8.73
CA LEU A 82 -13.02 10.43 8.11
C LEU A 82 -12.06 9.60 8.97
N ARG A 83 -12.05 9.80 10.29
CA ARG A 83 -11.21 9.02 11.20
C ARG A 83 -11.48 7.53 11.06
N ARG A 84 -12.76 7.12 11.07
CA ARG A 84 -13.15 5.71 10.94
C ARG A 84 -12.70 5.11 9.61
N ALA A 85 -12.78 5.88 8.52
CA ALA A 85 -12.32 5.43 7.21
C ALA A 85 -10.79 5.22 7.20
N VAL A 86 -10.01 6.16 7.74
CA VAL A 86 -8.55 6.02 7.85
C VAL A 86 -8.13 4.93 8.85
N GLU A 87 -8.90 4.70 9.91
CA GLU A 87 -8.69 3.56 10.82
C GLU A 87 -8.90 2.22 10.12
N LEU A 88 -9.90 2.12 9.24
CA LEU A 88 -10.12 0.92 8.44
C LEU A 88 -8.99 0.71 7.43
N ASP A 89 -8.60 1.75 6.71
CA ASP A 89 -7.46 1.75 5.79
C ASP A 89 -6.19 1.19 6.48
N GLY A 90 -5.81 1.78 7.62
CA GLY A 90 -4.64 1.30 8.37
C GLY A 90 -4.80 -0.10 8.98
N PHE A 91 -6.02 -0.58 9.19
CA PHE A 91 -6.29 -1.97 9.57
C PHE A 91 -6.06 -2.92 8.39
N GLU A 92 -6.53 -2.55 7.20
CA GLU A 92 -6.36 -3.27 5.94
C GLU A 92 -4.86 -3.38 5.56
N GLU A 93 -4.07 -2.31 5.71
CA GLU A 93 -2.60 -2.35 5.60
C GLU A 93 -1.96 -3.38 6.55
N GLY A 94 -2.45 -3.43 7.79
CA GLY A 94 -2.01 -4.44 8.76
C GLY A 94 -2.33 -5.85 8.33
N ARG A 95 -3.46 -6.04 7.67
CA ARG A 95 -3.90 -7.32 7.14
C ARG A 95 -3.08 -7.74 5.92
N HIS A 96 -2.69 -6.81 5.04
CA HIS A 96 -1.79 -7.10 3.92
C HIS A 96 -0.46 -7.68 4.42
N LYS A 97 0.10 -7.09 5.48
CA LYS A 97 1.29 -7.63 6.16
C LYS A 97 1.07 -9.08 6.61
N GLU A 98 -0.06 -9.39 7.22
CA GLU A 98 -0.39 -10.74 7.68
C GLU A 98 -0.52 -11.73 6.51
N VAL A 99 -1.17 -11.33 5.40
CA VAL A 99 -1.25 -12.15 4.19
C VAL A 99 0.15 -12.49 3.66
N LEU A 100 1.02 -11.49 3.54
CA LEU A 100 2.40 -11.69 3.08
C LEU A 100 3.22 -12.55 4.05
N SER A 101 3.05 -12.34 5.36
CA SER A 101 3.74 -13.11 6.40
C SER A 101 3.33 -14.60 6.34
N ASN A 102 2.04 -14.87 6.15
CA ASN A 102 1.53 -16.23 6.00
C ASN A 102 2.02 -16.90 4.71
N LEU A 103 2.13 -16.14 3.60
CA LEU A 103 2.67 -16.67 2.34
C LEU A 103 4.12 -17.11 2.49
N VAL A 104 4.96 -16.25 3.09
CA VAL A 104 6.39 -16.58 3.24
C VAL A 104 6.59 -17.75 4.19
N GLU A 105 5.77 -17.87 5.24
CA GLU A 105 5.76 -19.02 6.12
C GLU A 105 5.36 -20.30 5.37
N ALA A 106 4.25 -20.25 4.61
CA ALA A 106 3.72 -21.39 3.87
C ALA A 106 4.71 -21.99 2.87
N TYR A 107 5.54 -21.14 2.24
CA TYR A 107 6.54 -21.58 1.25
C TYR A 107 7.97 -21.70 1.81
N GLY A 108 8.17 -21.42 3.10
CA GLY A 108 9.46 -21.56 3.79
C GLY A 108 10.49 -20.49 3.39
N ILE A 109 10.03 -19.29 3.03
CA ILE A 109 10.85 -18.14 2.70
C ILE A 109 11.30 -17.49 4.03
N ARG A 110 12.62 -17.36 4.21
CA ARG A 110 13.18 -16.75 5.42
C ARG A 110 13.21 -15.24 5.27
N LEU A 111 12.56 -14.55 6.19
CA LEU A 111 12.63 -13.10 6.30
C LEU A 111 13.80 -12.65 7.18
N ALA A 112 14.36 -11.48 6.85
CA ALA A 112 15.16 -10.69 7.77
C ALA A 112 14.30 -10.25 8.98
N PRO A 113 14.91 -10.02 10.15
CA PRO A 113 14.20 -9.52 11.32
C PRO A 113 13.44 -8.22 11.01
N GLU A 114 12.18 -8.16 11.43
CA GLU A 114 11.37 -6.96 11.24
C GLU A 114 11.91 -5.79 12.06
N PRO A 115 11.97 -4.57 11.48
CA PRO A 115 12.35 -3.38 12.22
C PRO A 115 11.23 -2.94 13.17
N GLU A 116 11.59 -2.17 14.19
CA GLU A 116 10.62 -1.50 15.03
C GLU A 116 9.83 -0.44 14.22
N TYR A 117 8.50 -0.59 14.15
CA TYR A 117 7.62 0.38 13.49
C TYR A 117 7.35 1.57 14.40
N ARG A 118 8.18 2.61 14.28
CA ARG A 118 8.07 3.82 15.11
C ARG A 118 6.97 4.75 14.61
N ARG A 119 6.29 5.40 15.56
CA ARG A 119 5.36 6.48 15.26
C ARG A 119 6.08 7.63 14.52
N PRO A 120 5.60 8.08 13.35
CA PRO A 120 6.20 9.19 12.63
C PRO A 120 6.08 10.49 13.41
N ARG A 121 7.10 11.34 13.30
CA ARG A 121 7.11 12.69 13.89
C ARG A 121 6.07 13.63 13.27
N ASP A 122 5.87 13.52 11.97
CA ASP A 122 4.80 14.21 11.23
C ASP A 122 3.87 13.16 10.62
N PRO A 123 2.74 12.84 11.27
CA PRO A 123 1.81 11.83 10.77
C PRO A 123 1.13 12.21 9.46
N GLU A 124 0.86 13.49 9.21
CA GLU A 124 0.25 13.93 7.95
C GLU A 124 1.23 13.78 6.79
N TRP A 125 2.49 14.19 6.98
CA TRP A 125 3.55 13.92 6.00
C TRP A 125 3.68 12.43 5.71
N ALA A 126 3.74 11.60 6.76
CA ALA A 126 3.94 10.17 6.59
C ALA A 126 2.77 9.49 5.89
N PHE A 127 1.53 9.89 6.18
CA PHE A 127 0.34 9.44 5.45
C PHE A 127 0.37 9.86 3.98
N MET A 128 0.78 11.09 3.68
CA MET A 128 0.96 11.55 2.29
C MET A 128 2.04 10.75 1.56
N VAL A 129 3.18 10.48 2.18
CA VAL A 129 4.24 9.65 1.60
C VAL A 129 3.72 8.26 1.27
N THR A 130 2.98 7.63 2.19
CA THR A 130 2.36 6.31 1.98
C THR A 130 1.37 6.33 0.83
N GLY A 131 0.33 7.17 0.87
CA GLY A 131 -0.70 7.14 -0.18
C GLY A 131 -0.20 7.60 -1.57
N PHE A 132 0.77 8.52 -1.65
CA PHE A 132 1.39 8.84 -2.95
C PHE A 132 2.30 7.70 -3.45
N SER A 133 2.94 6.96 -2.55
CA SER A 133 3.74 5.79 -2.94
C SER A 133 2.84 4.68 -3.49
N GLU A 134 1.75 4.35 -2.80
CA GLU A 134 0.76 3.35 -3.25
C GLU A 134 0.18 3.68 -4.63
N CYS A 135 -0.09 4.96 -4.94
CA CYS A 135 -0.50 5.36 -6.29
C CYS A 135 0.47 4.88 -7.40
N ILE A 136 1.77 4.84 -7.10
CA ILE A 136 2.81 4.41 -8.04
C ILE A 136 3.04 2.91 -7.93
N ASP A 137 3.20 2.41 -6.71
CA ASP A 137 3.59 1.04 -6.43
C ASP A 137 2.48 0.08 -6.86
N SER A 138 1.22 0.43 -6.61
CA SER A 138 0.07 -0.37 -7.02
C SER A 138 -0.15 -0.33 -8.53
N PHE A 139 0.26 0.74 -9.26
CA PHE A 139 0.29 0.70 -10.73
C PHE A 139 1.20 -0.41 -11.25
N PHE A 140 2.41 -0.53 -10.68
CA PHE A 140 3.34 -1.60 -11.05
C PHE A 140 2.88 -2.97 -10.52
N ALA A 141 2.37 -3.05 -9.29
CA ALA A 141 1.89 -4.28 -8.70
C ALA A 141 0.72 -4.86 -9.51
N PHE A 142 -0.32 -4.07 -9.79
CA PHE A 142 -1.47 -4.51 -10.59
C PHE A 142 -1.04 -4.97 -11.98
N GLY A 143 -0.11 -4.24 -12.62
CA GLY A 143 0.47 -4.66 -13.90
C GLY A 143 1.21 -5.99 -13.82
N LEU A 144 2.02 -6.19 -12.78
CA LEU A 144 2.78 -7.42 -12.57
C LEU A 144 1.87 -8.61 -12.26
N PHE A 145 0.86 -8.44 -11.42
CA PHE A 145 -0.16 -9.45 -11.12
C PHE A 145 -0.96 -9.83 -12.37
N ALA A 146 -1.40 -8.84 -13.14
CA ALA A 146 -2.10 -9.07 -14.41
C ALA A 146 -1.20 -9.81 -15.42
N LEU A 147 0.09 -9.48 -15.50
CA LEU A 147 1.05 -10.17 -16.35
C LEU A 147 1.26 -11.62 -15.88
N ALA A 148 1.50 -11.84 -14.59
CA ALA A 148 1.69 -13.16 -14.00
C ALA A 148 0.49 -14.09 -14.26
N LYS A 149 -0.73 -13.56 -14.12
CA LYS A 149 -1.97 -14.29 -14.42
C LYS A 149 -2.10 -14.67 -15.89
N ARG A 150 -1.70 -13.78 -16.81
CA ARG A 150 -1.82 -13.99 -18.26
C ARG A 150 -0.72 -14.87 -18.83
N SER A 151 0.49 -14.79 -18.29
CA SER A 151 1.66 -15.54 -18.78
C SER A 151 1.74 -16.96 -18.24
N GLY A 152 1.00 -17.26 -17.16
CA GLY A 152 1.16 -18.51 -16.42
C GLY A 152 2.49 -18.58 -15.66
N PHE A 153 3.13 -17.43 -15.40
CA PHE A 153 4.38 -17.38 -14.65
C PHE A 153 4.23 -17.90 -13.21
N PHE A 154 3.04 -17.75 -12.63
CA PHE A 154 2.65 -18.45 -11.42
C PHE A 154 1.31 -19.17 -11.64
N PRO A 155 1.03 -20.26 -10.90
CA PRO A 155 -0.27 -20.93 -10.95
C PRO A 155 -1.40 -19.93 -10.65
N PRO A 156 -2.51 -19.94 -11.41
CA PRO A 156 -3.63 -19.03 -11.18
C PRO A 156 -4.14 -19.08 -9.73
N ALA A 157 -4.18 -20.27 -9.13
CA ALA A 157 -4.57 -20.46 -7.74
C ALA A 157 -3.73 -19.63 -6.77
N LEU A 158 -2.42 -19.45 -7.02
CA LEU A 158 -1.55 -18.63 -6.18
C LEU A 158 -1.85 -17.15 -6.39
N VAL A 159 -1.95 -16.72 -7.66
CA VAL A 159 -2.21 -15.32 -7.99
C VAL A 159 -3.57 -14.86 -7.45
N ASP A 160 -4.59 -15.71 -7.53
CA ASP A 160 -5.96 -15.42 -7.10
C ASP A 160 -6.08 -15.26 -5.56
N THR A 161 -5.13 -15.80 -4.77
CA THR A 161 -5.11 -15.57 -3.31
C THR A 161 -4.95 -14.09 -2.94
N PHE A 162 -4.33 -13.30 -3.83
CA PHE A 162 -4.08 -11.87 -3.61
C PHE A 162 -5.19 -10.97 -4.14
N GLU A 163 -6.20 -11.50 -4.85
CA GLU A 163 -7.30 -10.69 -5.38
C GLU A 163 -7.95 -9.80 -4.30
N PRO A 164 -8.21 -10.27 -3.06
CA PRO A 164 -8.76 -9.41 -2.02
C PRO A 164 -7.84 -8.23 -1.65
N VAL A 165 -6.52 -8.44 -1.61
CA VAL A 165 -5.52 -7.38 -1.38
C VAL A 165 -5.56 -6.37 -2.54
N MET A 166 -5.63 -6.83 -3.79
CA MET A 166 -5.73 -5.93 -4.95
C MET A 166 -6.98 -5.03 -4.88
N GLN A 167 -8.11 -5.57 -4.38
CA GLN A 167 -9.33 -4.80 -4.17
C GLN A 167 -9.23 -3.81 -3.00
N GLU A 168 -8.48 -4.13 -1.94
CA GLU A 168 -8.14 -3.20 -0.86
C GLU A 168 -7.32 -2.01 -1.39
N GLU A 169 -6.19 -2.31 -2.02
CA GLU A 169 -5.28 -1.33 -2.60
C GLU A 169 -6.00 -0.36 -3.55
N GLY A 170 -6.87 -0.90 -4.41
CA GLY A 170 -7.67 -0.08 -5.32
C GLY A 170 -8.57 0.92 -4.57
N ARG A 171 -9.14 0.53 -3.42
CA ARG A 171 -9.97 1.40 -2.59
C ARG A 171 -9.15 2.40 -1.79
N HIS A 172 -7.99 2.02 -1.28
CA HIS A 172 -7.06 2.93 -0.58
C HIS A 172 -6.60 4.06 -1.50
N ILE A 173 -6.23 3.74 -2.74
CA ILE A 173 -5.85 4.74 -3.76
C ILE A 173 -7.01 5.69 -4.04
N LEU A 174 -8.22 5.16 -4.30
CA LEU A 174 -9.40 5.98 -4.56
C LEU A 174 -9.76 6.85 -3.34
N PHE A 175 -9.65 6.31 -2.13
CA PHE A 175 -9.83 7.06 -0.90
C PHE A 175 -8.81 8.20 -0.80
N PHE A 176 -7.53 7.89 -0.98
CA PHE A 176 -6.42 8.84 -0.81
C PHE A 176 -6.48 10.00 -1.81
N VAL A 177 -6.70 9.74 -3.10
CA VAL A 177 -6.77 10.83 -4.11
C VAL A 177 -7.94 11.78 -3.85
N ASN A 178 -9.08 11.25 -3.40
CA ASN A 178 -10.23 12.06 -3.00
C ASN A 178 -9.97 12.81 -1.69
N TRP A 179 -9.29 12.19 -0.72
CA TRP A 179 -8.83 12.85 0.50
C TRP A 179 -7.90 14.03 0.17
N VAL A 180 -6.91 13.88 -0.73
CA VAL A 180 -6.02 14.99 -1.14
C VAL A 180 -6.83 16.14 -1.72
N ALA A 181 -7.77 15.84 -2.63
CA ALA A 181 -8.63 16.85 -3.25
C ALA A 181 -9.54 17.56 -2.22
N TRP A 182 -10.15 16.80 -1.30
CA TRP A 182 -10.99 17.33 -0.24
C TRP A 182 -10.18 18.17 0.75
N HIS A 183 -9.05 17.66 1.24
CA HIS A 183 -8.19 18.29 2.22
C HIS A 183 -7.68 19.65 1.71
N LYS A 184 -7.14 19.69 0.48
CA LYS A 184 -6.70 20.93 -0.16
C LYS A 184 -7.79 22.00 -0.22
N ARG A 185 -9.05 21.61 -0.48
CA ARG A 185 -10.18 22.53 -0.60
C ARG A 185 -10.67 23.03 0.77
N ASN A 186 -10.54 22.21 1.81
CA ASN A 186 -10.93 22.54 3.19
C ASN A 186 -9.85 23.28 3.99
N LEU A 187 -8.63 23.40 3.46
CA LEU A 187 -7.63 24.31 4.01
C LEU A 187 -8.00 25.77 3.76
N ALA A 188 -7.71 26.61 4.76
CA ALA A 188 -7.73 28.06 4.61
C ALA A 188 -6.88 28.47 3.40
N TRP A 189 -7.33 29.47 2.64
CA TRP A 189 -6.76 29.80 1.34
C TRP A 189 -5.24 30.03 1.37
N TRP A 190 -4.72 30.63 2.46
CA TRP A 190 -3.29 30.89 2.68
C TRP A 190 -2.47 29.64 3.04
N ARG A 191 -3.11 28.56 3.52
CA ARG A 191 -2.45 27.26 3.76
C ARG A 191 -2.35 26.41 2.49
N ARG A 192 -3.13 26.72 1.46
CA ARG A 192 -3.16 25.93 0.21
C ARG A 192 -1.80 25.95 -0.52
N PRO A 193 -1.08 27.09 -0.64
CA PRO A 193 0.27 27.09 -1.20
C PRO A 193 1.25 26.22 -0.38
N LEU A 194 1.17 26.26 0.95
CA LEU A 194 2.01 25.44 1.83
C LEU A 194 1.74 23.94 1.64
N PHE A 195 0.46 23.56 1.52
CA PHE A 195 0.09 22.18 1.23
C PHE A 195 0.57 21.74 -0.15
N ALA A 196 0.47 22.61 -1.16
CA ALA A 196 1.02 22.32 -2.49
C ALA A 196 2.55 22.12 -2.44
N ALA A 197 3.28 22.95 -1.69
CA ALA A 197 4.71 22.76 -1.47
C ALA A 197 5.00 21.44 -0.72
N LYS A 198 4.18 21.06 0.26
CA LYS A 198 4.27 19.76 0.95
C LYS A 198 4.10 18.59 -0.04
N VAL A 199 3.09 18.64 -0.91
CA VAL A 199 2.90 17.63 -1.97
C VAL A 199 4.12 17.52 -2.87
N LEU A 200 4.68 18.64 -3.33
CA LEU A 200 5.90 18.64 -4.16
C LEU A 200 7.10 18.04 -3.42
N ALA A 201 7.25 18.36 -2.14
CA ALA A 201 8.32 17.80 -1.32
C ALA A 201 8.15 16.28 -1.12
N VAL A 202 6.93 15.77 -0.94
CA VAL A 202 6.66 14.33 -0.91
C VAL A 202 7.07 13.67 -2.23
N TRP A 203 6.69 14.25 -3.38
CA TRP A 203 7.11 13.74 -4.68
C TRP A 203 8.63 13.74 -4.87
N ALA A 204 9.31 14.82 -4.47
CA ALA A 204 10.78 14.89 -4.53
C ALA A 204 11.43 13.80 -3.66
N PHE A 205 10.89 13.58 -2.45
CA PHE A 205 11.33 12.51 -1.56
C PHE A 205 11.12 11.11 -2.18
N LEU A 206 9.94 10.84 -2.73
CA LEU A 206 9.59 9.57 -3.36
C LEU A 206 10.44 9.26 -4.60
N VAL A 207 10.77 10.27 -5.41
CA VAL A 207 11.70 10.13 -6.55
C VAL A 207 13.12 9.83 -6.07
N TRP A 208 13.58 10.53 -5.03
CA TRP A 208 14.90 10.31 -4.45
C TRP A 208 15.04 8.89 -3.87
N GLU A 209 14.05 8.39 -3.13
CA GLU A 209 14.05 7.01 -2.62
C GLU A 209 14.13 5.99 -3.76
N ARG A 210 13.34 6.17 -4.83
CA ARG A 210 13.34 5.26 -5.99
C ARG A 210 14.67 5.26 -6.76
N ILE A 211 15.31 6.43 -6.91
CA ILE A 211 16.67 6.51 -7.48
C ILE A 211 17.67 5.75 -6.59
N GLY A 212 17.53 5.84 -5.26
CA GLY A 212 18.34 5.09 -4.30
C GLY A 212 18.21 3.57 -4.50
N ILE A 213 16.98 3.07 -4.61
CA ILE A 213 16.69 1.65 -4.86
C ILE A 213 17.25 1.19 -6.21
N ALA A 214 17.04 1.98 -7.27
CA ALA A 214 17.55 1.64 -8.61
C ALA A 214 19.09 1.54 -8.62
N ARG A 215 19.78 2.42 -7.88
CA ARG A 215 21.24 2.37 -7.72
C ARG A 215 21.70 1.16 -6.92
N SER A 216 20.99 0.79 -5.84
CA SER A 216 21.35 -0.39 -5.04
C SER A 216 21.15 -1.70 -5.81
N VAL A 217 20.06 -1.81 -6.58
CA VAL A 217 19.81 -2.96 -7.45
C VAL A 217 20.85 -3.03 -8.57
N GLY A 218 21.21 -1.89 -9.17
CA GLY A 218 22.30 -1.82 -10.16
C GLY A 218 23.66 -2.25 -9.61
N SER A 219 24.00 -1.82 -8.38
CA SER A 219 25.26 -2.22 -7.73
C SER A 219 25.29 -3.68 -7.27
N ALA A 220 24.13 -4.28 -6.97
CA ALA A 220 24.04 -5.71 -6.66
C ALA A 220 24.24 -6.60 -7.90
N GLY A 221 24.04 -6.05 -9.11
CA GLY A 221 24.32 -6.72 -10.38
C GLY A 221 25.81 -6.73 -10.78
N ASP A 222 26.65 -5.93 -10.13
CA ASP A 222 28.08 -5.78 -10.45
C ASP A 222 29.02 -6.50 -9.46
N ALA A 223 28.49 -7.33 -8.55
CA ALA A 223 29.33 -8.16 -7.67
C ALA A 223 29.71 -9.47 -8.37
N PRO A 224 30.99 -9.73 -8.70
CA PRO A 224 31.41 -11.02 -9.17
C PRO A 224 31.26 -12.03 -8.02
N SER A 225 30.63 -13.15 -8.32
CA SER A 225 30.67 -14.34 -7.48
C SER A 225 32.12 -14.78 -7.27
N GLY A 226 32.61 -14.61 -6.03
CA GLY A 226 33.85 -15.22 -5.53
C GLY A 226 34.98 -14.22 -5.28
N MET A 227 35.30 -13.95 -4.01
CA MET A 227 36.43 -14.59 -3.33
C MET A 227 36.48 -14.16 -1.86
N ALA A 228 36.98 -15.07 -1.04
CA ALA A 228 37.15 -14.97 0.40
C ALA A 228 38.05 -13.81 0.86
N ALA A 229 37.90 -13.36 2.11
CA ALA A 229 38.81 -13.71 3.22
C ALA A 229 38.81 -12.64 4.33
N GLN A 230 38.69 -13.16 5.56
CA GLN A 230 39.08 -12.60 6.87
C GLN A 230 38.22 -11.47 7.47
#